data_AF-A0A9E4FL18-F1
#
_entry.id   AF-A0A9E4FL18-F1
#
_cell.length_a   1.000
_cell.length_b   1.000
_cell.length_c   1.000
_cell.angle_alpha   90.00
_cell.angle_beta   90.00
_cell.angle_gamma   90.00
#
_symmetry.space_group_name_H-M   'P 1'
#
loop_
_entity.id
_entity.type
_entity.pdbx_description
1 polymer ?
#
loop_
_entity_poly.entity_id
_entity_poly.type
_entity_poly.pdbx_seq_one_letter_code
_entity_poly.pdbx_strand_id
1 'polypeptide(L)' 'WFVSPHDRTHCNKTVHFYLMAHKGVSTELHGPEFDEVHWFSSEDALKSITYVNEAKVLEKALTMIRDKPLT' A
#
# COMPACT_ATOMS: atom_id res chain seq x y z
N TRP A 1 2.25 -9.47 -13.10
CA TRP A 1 1.17 -10.14 -13.86
C TRP A 1 0.04 -10.43 -12.90
N PHE A 2 -1.16 -9.95 -13.23
CA PHE A 2 -2.39 -10.24 -12.49
C PHE A 2 -3.24 -11.15 -13.36
N VAL A 3 -3.84 -12.19 -12.78
CA VAL A 3 -4.79 -13.04 -13.50
C VAL A 3 -6.18 -12.64 -13.08
N SER A 4 -6.99 -12.18 -14.02
CA SER A 4 -8.37 -11.78 -13.77
C SER A 4 -9.19 -12.98 -13.26
N PRO A 5 -9.87 -12.88 -12.10
CA PRO A 5 -10.69 -13.97 -11.58
C PRO A 5 -11.96 -14.21 -12.40
N HIS A 6 -12.38 -13.26 -13.24
CA HIS A 6 -13.61 -13.37 -14.04
C HIS A 6 -13.42 -14.26 -15.28
N ASP A 7 -12.30 -14.10 -15.99
CA ASP A 7 -12.08 -14.69 -17.31
C ASP A 7 -10.70 -15.37 -17.44
N ARG A 8 -9.89 -15.39 -16.37
CA ARG A 8 -8.53 -15.95 -16.31
C ARG A 8 -7.53 -15.30 -17.27
N THR A 9 -7.83 -14.09 -17.75
CA THR A 9 -6.93 -13.33 -18.63
C THR A 9 -5.70 -12.85 -17.86
N HIS A 10 -4.52 -12.97 -18.49
CA HIS A 10 -3.28 -12.41 -17.97
C HIS A 10 -3.21 -10.91 -18.27
N CYS A 11 -3.21 -10.09 -17.23
CA CYS A 11 -3.14 -8.65 -17.32
C CYS A 11 -1.74 -8.14 -16.96
N ASN A 12 -1.17 -7.32 -17.85
CA ASN A 12 -0.03 -6.48 -17.53
C ASN A 12 -0.54 -5.15 -16.97
N LYS A 13 -0.73 -5.09 -15.64
CA LYS A 13 -1.28 -3.93 -14.93
C LYS A 13 -0.15 -2.99 -14.48
N THR A 14 -0.33 -1.70 -14.73
CA THR A 14 0.46 -0.64 -14.08
C THR A 14 -0.33 -0.09 -12.89
N VAL A 15 0.34 0.04 -11.73
CA VAL A 15 -0.22 0.62 -10.51
C VAL A 15 0.66 1.80 -10.09
N HIS A 16 0.03 2.95 -9.86
CA HIS A 16 0.71 4.15 -9.37
C HIS A 16 0.45 4.31 -7.88
N PHE A 17 1.50 4.62 -7.12
CA PHE A 17 1.44 4.81 -5.67
C PHE A 17 1.75 6.25 -5.32
N TYR A 18 1.06 6.77 -4.30
CA TYR A 18 1.23 8.12 -3.79
C TYR A 18 1.52 8.06 -2.28
N LEU A 19 2.53 8.81 -1.84
CA LEU A 19 2.81 9.00 -0.43
C LEU A 19 1.92 10.13 0.11
N MET A 20 1.13 9.83 1.14
CA MET A 20 0.09 10.74 1.67
C MET A 20 0.24 10.92 3.18
N ALA A 21 -0.11 12.11 3.66
CA ALA A 21 -0.29 12.38 5.08
C ALA A 21 -1.74 12.12 5.48
N HIS A 22 -1.93 11.36 6.54
CA HIS A 22 -3.26 11.09 7.08
C HIS A 22 -3.84 12.32 7.79
N LYS A 23 -5.13 12.62 7.57
CA LYS A 23 -5.81 13.82 8.12
C LYS A 23 -6.73 13.53 9.33
N GLY A 24 -6.74 12.31 9.86
CA GLY A 24 -7.47 11.97 11.10
C GLY A 24 -8.85 11.32 10.91
N VAL A 25 -9.09 10.66 9.78
CA VAL A 25 -10.34 9.89 9.56
C VAL A 25 -10.13 8.44 10.02
N SER A 26 -11.12 7.84 10.69
CA SER A 26 -11.02 6.45 11.15
C SER A 26 -10.79 5.45 10.01
N THR A 27 -9.95 4.45 10.21
CA THR A 27 -9.77 3.33 9.27
C THR A 27 -10.98 2.41 9.22
N GLU A 28 -11.87 2.47 10.22
CA GLU A 28 -13.13 1.72 10.26
C GLU A 28 -14.13 2.14 9.16
N LEU A 29 -13.92 3.32 8.56
CA LEU A 29 -14.71 3.82 7.43
C LEU A 29 -14.12 3.35 6.08
N HIS A 30 -13.62 2.12 6.01
CA HIS A 30 -13.11 1.54 4.77
C HIS A 30 -14.25 1.05 3.87
N GLY A 31 -13.99 1.01 2.56
CA GLY A 31 -14.92 0.45 1.58
C GLY A 31 -14.91 -1.09 1.58
N PRO A 32 -15.73 -1.72 0.72
CA PRO A 32 -15.87 -3.18 0.65
C PRO A 32 -14.66 -3.91 0.03
N GLU A 33 -13.62 -3.20 -0.39
CA GLU A 33 -12.44 -3.80 -1.03
C GLU A 33 -11.55 -4.56 -0.03
N PHE A 34 -11.57 -4.14 1.23
CA PHE A 34 -10.80 -4.74 2.31
C PHE A 34 -11.73 -5.11 3.45
N ASP A 35 -11.47 -6.24 4.11
CA ASP A 35 -12.20 -6.65 5.30
C ASP A 35 -11.72 -5.89 6.55
N GLU A 36 -10.42 -5.56 6.61
CA GLU A 36 -9.79 -4.86 7.73
C GLU A 36 -8.73 -3.86 7.26
N VAL A 37 -8.60 -2.73 7.96
CA VAL A 37 -7.57 -1.72 7.71
C VAL A 37 -6.97 -1.25 9.04
N HIS A 38 -5.66 -1.44 9.20
CA HIS A 38 -4.94 -1.12 10.43
C HIS A 38 -3.75 -0.19 10.16
N TRP A 39 -3.41 0.60 11.18
CA TRP A 39 -2.13 1.32 11.21
C TRP A 39 -1.04 0.40 11.74
N PHE A 40 0.14 0.45 11.09
CA PHE A 40 1.30 -0.34 11.47
C PHE A 40 2.50 0.57 11.72
N SER A 41 3.44 0.08 12.53
CA SER A 41 4.80 0.59 12.49
C SER A 41 5.40 0.31 11.10
N SER A 42 6.39 1.09 10.68
CA SER A 42 7.08 0.86 9.39
C SER A 42 7.71 -0.53 9.33
N GLU A 43 8.22 -1.03 10.46
CA GLU A 43 8.83 -2.35 10.58
C GLU A 43 7.81 -3.47 10.42
N ASP A 44 6.65 -3.35 11.06
CA ASP A 44 5.60 -4.38 10.99
C ASP A 44 4.91 -4.38 9.62
N ALA A 45 4.75 -3.20 9.00
CA ALA A 45 4.24 -3.08 7.64
C ALA A 45 5.14 -3.80 6.62
N LEU A 46 6.48 -3.67 6.76
CA LEU A 46 7.42 -4.38 5.88
C LEU A 46 7.37 -5.90 6.07
N LYS A 47 7.05 -6.38 7.27
CA LYS A 47 6.90 -7.82 7.55
C LYS A 47 5.57 -8.38 7.04
N SER A 48 4.52 -7.56 6.95
CA SER A 48 3.18 -8.00 6.56
C SER A 48 2.91 -7.94 5.05
N ILE A 49 3.63 -7.09 4.30
CA ILE A 49 3.49 -7.01 2.84
C ILE A 49 3.85 -8.34 2.17
N THR A 50 2.94 -8.81 1.31
CA THR A 50 3.11 -10.08 0.59
C THR A 50 3.84 -9.92 -0.75
N TYR A 51 3.71 -8.75 -1.40
CA TYR A 51 4.25 -8.53 -2.74
C TYR A 51 5.55 -7.71 -2.71
N VAL A 52 6.61 -8.25 -3.30
CA VAL A 52 7.95 -7.64 -3.32
C VAL A 52 7.97 -6.25 -3.98
N ASN A 53 7.13 -6.01 -4.98
CA ASN A 53 7.01 -4.70 -5.62
C ASN A 53 6.41 -3.65 -4.67
N GLU A 54 5.42 -4.03 -3.87
CA GLU A 54 4.81 -3.16 -2.87
C GLU A 54 5.78 -2.87 -1.72
N ALA A 55 6.56 -3.87 -1.28
CA ALA A 55 7.60 -3.67 -0.27
C ALA A 55 8.63 -2.63 -0.71
N LYS A 56 9.10 -2.70 -1.96
CA LYS A 56 10.02 -1.71 -2.55
C LYS A 56 9.43 -0.30 -2.62
N VAL A 57 8.12 -0.19 -2.85
CA VAL A 57 7.44 1.12 -2.82
C VAL A 57 7.42 1.67 -1.40
N LEU A 58 7.13 0.84 -0.39
CA LEU A 58 7.17 1.24 1.01
C LEU A 58 8.58 1.66 1.46
N GLU A 59 9.62 0.91 1.11
CA GLU A 59 11.02 1.28 1.38
C GLU A 59 11.40 2.64 0.78
N LYS A 60 10.97 2.89 -0.47
CA LYS A 60 11.15 4.18 -1.13
C LYS A 60 10.42 5.29 -0.38
N ALA A 61 9.18 5.06 0.06
CA ALA A 61 8.40 6.03 0.81
C ALA A 61 9.07 6.38 2.16
N LEU A 62 9.57 5.39 2.89
CA LEU A 62 10.29 5.60 4.15
C LEU A 62 11.58 6.43 3.94
N THR A 63 12.30 6.17 2.85
CA THR A 63 13.45 6.98 2.44
C THR A 63 13.05 8.43 2.18
N MET A 64 11.96 8.65 1.45
CA MET A 64 11.45 10.01 1.16
C MET A 64 11.05 10.76 2.44
N ILE A 65 10.38 10.10 3.39
CA ILE A 65 9.97 10.71 4.66
C ILE A 65 11.21 11.09 5.49
N ARG A 66 12.20 10.21 5.55
CA ARG A 66 13.46 10.48 6.27
C ARG A 66 14.17 11.71 5.71
N ASP A 67 14.22 11.81 4.39
CA ASP A 67 14.94 12.90 3.71
C ASP A 67 14.12 14.22 3.71
N LYS A 68 12.78 14.13 3.67
CA LYS A 68 11.85 15.26 3.80
C LYS A 68 10.50 14.80 4.39
N PRO A 69 10.22 15.14 5.66
CA PRO A 69 8.93 14.82 6.27
C PRO A 69 7.76 15.48 5.54
N LEU A 70 6.61 14.81 5.49
CA LEU A 70 5.37 15.40 5.00
C LEU A 70 4.93 16.48 6.02
N THR A 71 4.97 17.75 5.60
CA THR A 71 4.47 18.90 6.35
C THR A 71 2.97 18.97 6.40
#